data_AF-A0A527G348-F1
#
_entry.id   AF-A0A527G348-F1
#
_cell.length_a   1.000
_cell.length_b   1.000
_cell.length_c   1.000
_cell.angle_alpha   90.00
_cell.angle_beta   90.00
_cell.angle_gamma   90.00
#
_symmetry.space_group_name_H-M   'P 1'
#
loop_
_entity.id
_entity.type
_entity.pdbx_description
1 polymer ?
#
loop_
_entity_poly.entity_id
_entity_poly.type
_entity_poly.pdbx_seq_one_letter_code
_entity_poly.pdbx_strand_id
1 'polypeptide(L)' 'AGLLILVGFQTRIAALLLAAFCIAAGFIGHYGQGDGDGMLAFLHQQMLMKDIAISGGFVALSMAGAGA' A
#
# COMPACT_ATOMS: atom_id res chain seq x y z
N ALA A 1 1.99 6.28 11.57
CA ALA A 1 2.33 6.89 10.26
C ALA A 1 1.16 7.68 9.64
N GLY A 2 -0.06 7.13 9.53
CA GLY A 2 -1.18 7.85 8.89
C GLY A 2 -1.52 9.23 9.49
N LEU A 3 -1.45 9.39 10.82
CA LEU A 3 -1.60 10.69 11.48
C LEU A 3 -0.56 11.72 11.03
N LEU A 4 0.67 11.28 10.77
CA LEU A 4 1.77 12.16 10.33
C LEU A 4 1.47 12.73 8.93
N ILE A 5 0.91 11.90 8.04
CA ILE A 5 0.40 12.35 6.74
C ILE A 5 -0.75 13.35 6.93
N LEU A 6 -1.70 13.05 7.81
CA LEU A 6 -2.91 13.88 8.01
C LEU A 6 -2.58 15.29 8.48
N VAL A 7 -1.62 15.44 9.41
CA VAL A 7 -1.21 16.76 9.93
C VAL A 7 -0.08 17.40 9.12
N GLY A 8 0.37 16.76 8.02
CA GLY A 8 1.46 17.27 7.18
C GLY A 8 2.86 17.17 7.80
N PHE A 9 3.03 16.51 8.95
CA PHE A 9 4.31 16.38 9.63
C PHE A 9 5.12 15.21 9.08
N GLN A 10 6.30 15.46 8.54
CA GLN A 10 7.16 14.43 7.92
C GLN A 10 6.45 13.59 6.84
N THR A 11 5.53 14.19 6.05
CA THR A 11 4.73 13.48 5.04
C THR A 11 5.56 12.62 4.11
N ARG A 12 6.74 13.09 3.67
CA ARG A 12 7.61 12.30 2.76
C ARG A 12 8.06 10.98 3.38
N ILE A 13 8.60 11.03 4.60
CA ILE A 13 9.11 9.85 5.30
C ILE A 13 7.96 8.92 5.67
N ALA A 14 6.88 9.48 6.22
CA ALA A 14 5.70 8.72 6.62
C ALA A 14 5.04 8.00 5.42
N ALA A 15 4.96 8.67 4.26
CA ALA A 15 4.42 8.08 3.04
C ALA A 15 5.33 6.96 2.50
N LEU A 16 6.65 7.13 2.48
CA LEU A 16 7.55 6.05 2.05
C LEU A 16 7.46 4.82 2.96
N LEU A 17 7.37 5.02 4.28
CA LEU A 17 7.18 3.91 5.23
C LEU A 17 5.85 3.18 5.00
N LEU A 18 4.77 3.92 4.72
CA LEU A 18 3.47 3.33 4.40
C LEU A 18 3.47 2.63 3.03
N ALA A 19 4.16 3.17 2.03
CA ALA A 19 4.33 2.52 0.73
C ALA A 19 5.05 1.17 0.87
N ALA A 20 6.16 1.13 1.62
CA ALA A 20 6.89 -0.09 1.91
C ALA A 20 6.04 -1.09 2.69
N PHE A 21 5.28 -0.61 3.68
CA PHE A 21 4.34 -1.44 4.43
C PHE A 21 3.28 -2.08 3.52
N CYS A 22 2.66 -1.31 2.62
CA CYS A 22 1.66 -1.84 1.69
C CYS A 22 2.22 -2.94 0.78
N ILE A 23 3.45 -2.78 0.26
CA ILE A 23 4.10 -3.82 -0.55
C ILE A 23 4.34 -5.08 0.27
N ALA A 24 4.91 -4.94 1.47
CA ALA A 24 5.18 -6.07 2.34
C ALA A 24 3.90 -6.79 2.76
N ALA A 25 2.87 -6.04 3.18
CA ALA A 25 1.58 -6.59 3.60
C ALA A 25 0.87 -7.30 2.44
N GLY A 26 0.80 -6.68 1.27
CA GLY A 26 0.18 -7.27 0.09
C GLY A 26 0.89 -8.55 -0.34
N PHE A 27 2.23 -8.54 -0.38
CA PHE A 27 3.00 -9.73 -0.74
C PHE A 27 2.82 -10.87 0.28
N ILE A 28 2.87 -10.58 1.58
CA ILE A 28 2.73 -11.60 2.62
C ILE A 28 1.28 -12.16 2.68
N GLY A 29 0.28 -11.28 2.57
CA GLY A 29 -1.12 -11.64 2.81
C GLY A 29 -1.92 -12.09 1.59
N HIS A 30 -1.47 -11.74 0.38
CA HIS A 30 -2.28 -11.89 -0.83
C HIS A 30 -1.55 -12.52 -2.04
N TYR A 31 -0.22 -12.68 -1.99
CA TYR A 31 0.50 -13.37 -3.05
C TYR A 31 0.41 -14.89 -2.91
N GLY A 32 -0.16 -15.56 -3.93
CA GLY A 32 -0.19 -17.01 -4.02
C GLY A 32 -1.25 -17.70 -3.14
N GLN A 33 -2.12 -16.96 -2.46
CA GLN A 33 -3.26 -17.53 -1.74
C GLN A 33 -4.43 -17.90 -2.67
N GLY A 34 -5.32 -18.75 -2.16
CA GLY A 34 -6.50 -19.24 -2.87
C GLY A 34 -6.28 -20.55 -3.63
N ASP A 35 -5.24 -21.31 -3.28
CA ASP A 35 -4.95 -22.58 -3.94
C ASP A 35 -6.14 -23.54 -3.88
N GLY A 36 -6.44 -24.17 -5.01
CA GLY A 36 -7.59 -25.07 -5.18
C GLY A 36 -8.95 -24.39 -5.40
N ASP A 37 -9.08 -23.07 -5.26
CA ASP A 37 -10.33 -22.33 -5.52
C ASP A 37 -10.09 -21.09 -6.39
N GLY A 38 -10.63 -21.12 -7.61
CA GLY A 38 -10.44 -20.05 -8.59
C GLY A 38 -11.02 -18.69 -8.18
N MET A 39 -12.12 -18.66 -7.41
CA MET A 39 -12.69 -17.40 -6.91
C MET A 39 -11.78 -16.80 -5.84
N LEU A 40 -11.29 -17.62 -4.91
CA LEU A 40 -10.40 -17.16 -3.85
C LEU A 40 -9.06 -16.69 -4.42
N ALA A 41 -8.50 -17.41 -5.39
CA ALA A 41 -7.29 -16.99 -6.09
C ALA A 41 -7.47 -15.62 -6.77
N PHE A 42 -8.61 -15.41 -7.44
CA PHE A 42 -8.94 -14.12 -8.05
C PHE A 42 -9.04 -12.99 -7.00
N LEU A 43 -9.75 -13.22 -5.89
CA LEU A 43 -9.91 -12.24 -4.84
C LEU A 43 -8.56 -11.85 -4.21
N HIS A 44 -7.69 -12.82 -3.94
CA HIS A 44 -6.34 -12.56 -3.42
C HIS A 44 -5.48 -11.77 -4.42
N GLN A 45 -5.52 -12.10 -5.72
CA GLN A 45 -4.84 -11.27 -6.73
C GLN A 45 -5.40 -9.84 -6.78
N GLN A 46 -6.72 -9.66 -6.67
CA GLN A 46 -7.33 -8.33 -6.64
C GLN A 46 -6.89 -7.53 -5.40
N MET A 47 -6.79 -8.17 -4.24
CA MET A 47 -6.30 -7.55 -3.00
C MET A 47 -4.82 -7.16 -3.11
N LEU A 48 -3.98 -8.02 -3.69
CA LEU A 48 -2.57 -7.72 -3.94
C LEU A 48 -2.42 -6.48 -4.84
N MET A 49 -3.16 -6.42 -5.96
CA MET A 49 -3.10 -5.28 -6.88
C MET A 49 -3.57 -3.98 -6.23
N LYS A 50 -4.58 -4.05 -5.34
CA LYS A 50 -5.04 -2.91 -4.55
C LYS A 50 -3.92 -2.36 -3.66
N ASP A 51 -3.18 -3.21 -2.95
CA ASP A 51 -2.11 -2.77 -2.07
C ASP A 51 -0.93 -2.16 -2.85
N ILE A 52 -0.62 -2.68 -4.04
CA ILE A 52 0.35 -2.07 -4.95
C ILE A 52 -0.11 -0.68 -5.40
N ALA A 53 -1.38 -0.53 -5.79
CA ALA A 53 -1.94 0.77 -6.19
C ALA A 53 -1.87 1.79 -5.04
N ILE A 54 -2.22 1.37 -3.82
CA ILE A 54 -2.11 2.22 -2.62
C ILE A 54 -0.66 2.62 -2.35
N SER A 55 0.29 1.68 -2.47
CA SER A 55 1.73 1.97 -2.34
C SER A 55 2.19 3.03 -3.35
N GLY A 56 1.80 2.90 -4.63
CA GLY A 56 2.08 3.89 -5.66
C GLY A 56 1.53 5.28 -5.31
N GLY A 57 0.32 5.34 -4.74
CA GLY A 57 -0.26 6.59 -4.24
C GLY A 57 0.59 7.24 -3.13
N PHE A 58 1.11 6.45 -2.19
CA PHE A 58 2.03 6.96 -1.16
C PHE A 58 3.38 7.38 -1.72
N VAL A 59 3.93 6.68 -2.72
CA VAL A 59 5.15 7.11 -3.41
C VAL A 59 4.92 8.47 -4.09
N ALA A 60 3.82 8.64 -4.82
CA ALA A 60 3.47 9.93 -5.43
C ALA A 60 3.31 11.04 -4.37
N LEU A 61 2.65 10.74 -3.25
CA LEU A 61 2.50 11.68 -2.13
C LEU A 61 3.84 12.06 -1.50
N SER A 62 4.79 11.12 -1.43
CA SER A 62 6.14 11.40 -0.91
C SER A 62 6.92 12.40 -1.79
N MET A 63 6.63 12.42 -3.10
CA MET A 63 7.20 13.38 -4.03
C MET A 63 6.52 14.75 -3.91
N ALA A 64 5.19 14.77 -3.84
CA ALA A 64 4.41 16.00 -3.67
C ALA A 64 4.73 16.70 -2.34
N GLY A 65 4.94 15.94 -1.26
CA GLY A 65 5.15 16.46 0.09
C GLY A 65 3.85 16.80 0.81
N ALA A 66 3.96 17.48 1.95
CA ALA A 66 2.78 18.02 2.64
C ALA A 66 2.17 19.15 1.81
N GLY A 67 0.84 19.14 1.63
CA GLY A 67 0.13 20.27 1.02
C GLY A 67 0.22 21.53 1.89
N ALA A 68 0.04 22.70 1.27
CA ALA A 68 -0.08 23.98 1.97
C ALA A 68 -1.51 24.23 2.44
#